data_AF-A0A971BFT9-F1
#
_entry.id   AF-A0A971BFT9-F1
#
_cell.length_a   1.000
_cell.length_b   1.000
_cell.length_c   1.000
_cell.angle_alpha   90.00
_cell.angle_beta   90.00
_cell.angle_gamma   90.00
#
_symmetry.space_group_name_H-M   'P 1'
#
loop_
_entity.id
_entity.type
_entity.pdbx_description
1 polymer ?
#
loop_
_entity_poly.entity_id
_entity_poly.type
_entity_poly.pdbx_seq_one_letter_code
_entity_poly.pdbx_strand_id
1 'polypeptide(L)'
;MPEISDYNKLGAELEKLLLLRYAPIALKLIKTETDIPEGALRPKRDLGYHLALCQAYAMVRRQRKSLVLLKEDHWCVWPLIGFGLVEFKEGADYYDKTITANFIENPDKARAFFKSSYPRMEEGSNIGLALAPLDTASFIPDMLLVYLKPAQLRSALMSIKYKTGELLHAAFDSVDSCVHSTIPLLKDGKYKITVPDPGEYERGLTDEDEMILSVPGDKVSDLVEGLTILSNVGFGYRQLHMEMDYDFPRPQFYDDLFKTWDLDTGEIWKR
;
A
#
# COMPACT_ATOMS: atom_id res chain seq x y z
N MET A 1 -2.64 2.92 23.60
CA MET A 1 -2.29 2.60 22.20
C MET A 1 -3.45 1.81 21.63
N PRO A 2 -3.76 1.90 20.33
CA PRO A 2 -4.84 1.11 19.75
C PRO A 2 -4.59 -0.39 19.94
N GLU A 3 -5.62 -1.14 20.30
CA GLU A 3 -5.54 -2.58 20.48
C GLU A 3 -5.74 -3.30 19.13
N ILE A 4 -5.38 -4.58 19.04
CA ILE A 4 -5.56 -5.40 17.82
C ILE A 4 -7.02 -5.34 17.33
N SER A 5 -7.98 -5.41 18.26
CA SER A 5 -9.41 -5.35 17.92
C SER A 5 -9.84 -4.02 17.30
N ASP A 6 -9.13 -2.93 17.59
CA ASP A 6 -9.44 -1.62 17.00
C ASP A 6 -9.02 -1.61 15.53
N TYR A 7 -7.82 -2.13 15.22
CA TYR A 7 -7.39 -2.35 13.84
C TYR A 7 -8.34 -3.25 13.06
N ASN A 8 -8.85 -4.32 13.70
CA ASN A 8 -9.77 -5.21 13.04
C ASN A 8 -11.08 -4.49 12.63
N LYS A 9 -11.63 -3.64 13.51
CA LYS A 9 -12.80 -2.81 13.20
C LYS A 9 -12.52 -1.81 12.08
N LEU A 10 -11.36 -1.15 12.13
CA LEU A 10 -10.92 -0.21 11.08
C LEU A 10 -10.79 -0.90 9.72
N GLY A 11 -10.30 -2.15 9.69
CA GLY A 11 -10.24 -2.96 8.46
C GLY A 11 -11.62 -3.19 7.86
N ALA A 12 -12.57 -3.64 8.67
CA ALA A 12 -13.96 -3.87 8.24
C ALA A 12 -14.65 -2.58 7.78
N GLU A 13 -14.38 -1.45 8.45
CA GLU A 13 -14.93 -0.15 8.09
C GLU A 13 -14.34 0.37 6.77
N LEU A 14 -13.03 0.23 6.57
CA LEU A 14 -12.35 0.61 5.34
C LEU A 14 -12.91 -0.17 4.12
N GLU A 15 -13.11 -1.48 4.28
CA GLU A 15 -13.76 -2.32 3.26
C GLU A 15 -15.14 -1.78 2.87
N LYS A 16 -15.95 -1.38 3.87
CA LYS A 16 -17.31 -0.86 3.67
C LYS A 16 -17.32 0.54 3.03
N LEU A 17 -16.43 1.44 3.45
CA LEU A 17 -16.37 2.83 2.97
C LEU A 17 -15.95 2.90 1.49
N LEU A 18 -14.98 2.07 1.10
CA LEU A 18 -14.44 2.06 -0.25
C LEU A 18 -15.03 0.95 -1.14
N LEU A 19 -15.93 0.11 -0.63
CA LEU A 19 -16.43 -1.09 -1.33
C LEU A 19 -15.29 -1.95 -1.86
N LEU A 20 -14.33 -2.26 -1.00
CA LEU A 20 -13.14 -3.01 -1.40
C LEU A 20 -13.53 -4.42 -1.82
N ARG A 21 -12.96 -4.86 -2.95
CA ARG A 21 -13.12 -6.24 -3.43
C ARG A 21 -12.28 -7.23 -2.62
N TYR A 22 -11.16 -6.76 -2.06
CA TYR A 22 -10.18 -7.58 -1.38
C TYR A 22 -9.77 -6.95 -0.05
N ALA A 23 -9.33 -7.78 0.89
CA ALA A 23 -9.00 -7.33 2.22
C ALA A 23 -7.77 -6.40 2.23
N PRO A 24 -7.78 -5.30 3.01
CA PRO A 24 -6.58 -4.57 3.37
C PRO A 24 -5.57 -5.51 4.06
N ILE A 25 -4.29 -5.44 3.66
CA ILE A 25 -3.23 -6.33 4.17
C ILE A 25 -2.49 -5.63 5.31
N ALA A 26 -2.67 -6.12 6.53
CA ALA A 26 -1.83 -5.79 7.67
C ALA A 26 -0.44 -6.42 7.49
N LEU A 27 0.61 -5.61 7.65
CA LEU A 27 2.00 -6.05 7.60
C LEU A 27 2.72 -5.64 8.88
N LYS A 28 3.49 -6.58 9.44
CA LYS A 28 4.40 -6.36 10.56
C LYS A 28 5.77 -6.95 10.28
N LEU A 29 6.82 -6.22 10.60
CA LEU A 29 8.20 -6.73 10.60
C LEU A 29 8.41 -7.66 11.80
N ILE A 30 8.98 -8.82 11.54
CA ILE A 30 9.35 -9.80 12.56
C ILE A 30 10.82 -9.54 12.88
N LYS A 31 11.14 -8.94 14.03
CA LYS A 31 12.53 -8.67 14.41
C LYS A 31 13.20 -9.89 15.00
N THR A 32 12.43 -10.71 15.71
CA THR A 32 12.89 -11.88 16.43
C THR A 32 11.85 -13.00 16.35
N GLU A 33 12.23 -14.23 16.69
CA GLU A 33 11.33 -15.38 16.73
C GLU A 33 10.11 -15.16 17.65
N THR A 34 10.25 -14.33 18.69
CA THR A 34 9.14 -13.99 19.61
C THR A 34 8.10 -13.06 18.99
N ASP A 35 8.42 -12.40 17.87
CA ASP A 35 7.48 -11.55 17.15
C ASP A 35 6.56 -12.33 16.19
N ILE A 36 6.83 -13.63 15.98
CA ILE A 36 6.05 -14.50 15.10
C ILE A 36 4.66 -14.72 15.72
N PRO A 37 3.56 -14.32 15.04
CA PRO A 37 2.22 -14.56 15.55
C PRO A 37 1.93 -16.06 15.70
N GLU A 38 1.28 -16.42 16.81
CA GLU A 38 0.90 -17.81 17.07
C GLU A 38 -0.04 -18.34 15.98
N GLY A 39 0.17 -19.59 15.57
CA GLY A 39 -0.64 -20.25 14.54
C GLY A 39 -0.46 -19.71 13.12
N ALA A 40 0.50 -18.81 12.89
CA ALA A 40 0.75 -18.28 11.55
C ALA A 40 1.28 -19.35 10.59
N LEU A 41 0.72 -19.35 9.38
CA LEU A 41 1.09 -20.27 8.30
C LEU A 41 2.42 -19.84 7.69
N ARG A 42 3.38 -20.76 7.65
CA ARG A 42 4.69 -20.58 7.01
C ARG A 42 4.74 -21.40 5.72
N PRO A 43 4.85 -20.77 4.53
CA PRO A 43 4.73 -21.47 3.25
C PRO A 43 5.60 -22.72 3.12
N LYS A 44 6.92 -22.61 3.39
CA LYS A 44 7.82 -23.74 3.20
C LYS A 44 7.60 -24.82 4.24
N ARG A 45 7.45 -24.42 5.51
CA ARG A 45 7.27 -25.35 6.65
C ARG A 45 5.97 -26.13 6.53
N ASP A 46 4.87 -25.45 6.22
CA ASP A 46 3.51 -26.00 6.36
C ASP A 46 2.88 -26.43 5.04
N LEU A 47 3.30 -25.85 3.91
CA LEU A 47 2.72 -26.13 2.59
C LEU A 47 3.70 -26.84 1.65
N GLY A 48 4.99 -26.91 2.01
CA GLY A 48 6.02 -27.58 1.21
C GLY A 48 6.48 -26.81 -0.03
N TYR A 49 6.08 -25.54 -0.18
CA TYR A 49 6.48 -24.68 -1.29
C TYR A 49 6.80 -23.26 -0.83
N HIS A 50 7.41 -22.48 -1.73
CA HIS A 50 7.83 -21.10 -1.49
C HIS A 50 6.88 -20.13 -2.19
N LEU A 51 6.90 -18.86 -1.80
CA LEU A 51 6.08 -17.82 -2.43
C LEU A 51 6.94 -16.62 -2.84
N ALA A 52 6.62 -16.02 -3.99
CA ALA A 52 6.97 -14.61 -4.20
C ALA A 52 6.13 -13.72 -3.26
N LEU A 53 6.65 -12.55 -2.85
CA LEU A 53 5.94 -11.69 -1.91
C LEU A 53 4.59 -11.18 -2.48
N CYS A 54 4.51 -10.92 -3.79
CA CYS A 54 3.25 -10.61 -4.47
C CYS A 54 2.22 -11.76 -4.38
N GLN A 55 2.64 -13.02 -4.43
CA GLN A 55 1.74 -14.17 -4.22
C GLN A 55 1.27 -14.24 -2.77
N ALA A 56 2.13 -13.93 -1.82
CA ALA A 56 1.74 -13.85 -0.41
C ALA A 56 0.71 -12.73 -0.19
N TYR A 57 0.91 -11.54 -0.78
CA TYR A 57 -0.09 -10.47 -0.76
C TYR A 57 -1.41 -10.91 -1.37
N ALA A 58 -1.38 -11.60 -2.51
CA ALA A 58 -2.57 -12.15 -3.15
C ALA A 58 -3.30 -13.17 -2.27
N MET A 59 -2.57 -14.10 -1.64
CA MET A 59 -3.16 -15.06 -0.70
C MET A 59 -3.80 -14.37 0.49
N VAL A 60 -3.19 -13.31 1.02
CA VAL A 60 -3.76 -12.55 2.14
C VAL A 60 -5.03 -11.83 1.70
N ARG A 61 -4.98 -10.98 0.68
CA ARG A 61 -6.13 -10.13 0.33
C ARG A 61 -7.28 -10.89 -0.34
N ARG A 62 -6.98 -11.95 -1.09
CA ARG A 62 -7.97 -12.71 -1.88
C ARG A 62 -8.47 -13.96 -1.16
N GLN A 63 -7.57 -14.69 -0.52
CA GLN A 63 -7.90 -15.96 0.15
C GLN A 63 -8.00 -15.79 1.67
N ARG A 64 -7.77 -14.57 2.17
CA ARG A 64 -7.90 -14.20 3.59
C ARG A 64 -7.02 -15.06 4.50
N LYS A 65 -5.83 -15.41 4.03
CA LYS A 65 -4.83 -16.19 4.77
C LYS A 65 -3.87 -15.28 5.54
N SER A 66 -3.58 -15.63 6.78
CA SER A 66 -2.48 -15.03 7.54
C SER A 66 -1.20 -15.84 7.32
N LEU A 67 -0.11 -15.16 6.98
CA LEU A 67 1.15 -15.77 6.58
C LEU A 67 2.32 -15.18 7.37
N VAL A 68 3.35 -15.99 7.58
CA VAL A 68 4.68 -15.54 7.97
C VAL A 68 5.67 -15.95 6.88
N LEU A 69 6.43 -14.99 6.38
CA LEU A 69 7.52 -15.24 5.45
C LEU A 69 8.84 -14.93 6.14
N LEU A 70 9.60 -15.98 6.45
CA LEU A 70 11.02 -15.85 6.81
C LEU A 70 11.88 -16.03 5.55
N LYS A 71 13.20 -15.89 5.69
CA LYS A 71 14.18 -16.03 4.61
C LYS A 71 13.91 -17.24 3.70
N GLU A 72 13.65 -18.41 4.27
CA GLU A 72 13.47 -19.65 3.53
C GLU A 72 12.10 -19.79 2.87
N ASP A 73 11.14 -18.89 3.11
CA ASP A 73 9.79 -18.96 2.53
C ASP A 73 9.69 -18.25 1.17
N HIS A 74 10.71 -17.46 0.79
CA HIS A 74 10.70 -16.65 -0.43
C HIS A 74 11.12 -17.43 -1.69
N TRP A 75 10.43 -17.16 -2.80
CA TRP A 75 10.77 -17.61 -4.16
C TRP A 75 11.19 -16.47 -5.11
N CYS A 76 11.21 -15.24 -4.62
CA CYS A 76 11.67 -14.05 -5.35
C CYS A 76 12.88 -13.44 -4.64
N VAL A 77 13.89 -13.01 -5.40
CA VAL A 77 15.15 -12.47 -4.86
C VAL A 77 15.00 -11.06 -4.29
N TRP A 78 14.13 -10.24 -4.86
CA TRP A 78 14.03 -8.81 -4.52
C TRP A 78 13.55 -8.53 -3.09
N PRO A 79 12.56 -9.26 -2.54
CA PRO A 79 12.23 -9.18 -1.12
C PRO A 79 13.39 -9.58 -0.20
N LEU A 80 14.15 -10.62 -0.55
CA LEU A 80 15.29 -11.06 0.27
C LEU A 80 16.34 -9.95 0.40
N ILE A 81 16.67 -9.29 -0.72
CA ILE A 81 17.62 -8.17 -0.77
C ILE A 81 17.03 -6.92 -0.12
N GLY A 82 15.79 -6.58 -0.49
CA GLY A 82 15.09 -5.38 -0.05
C GLY A 82 14.94 -5.36 1.47
N PHE A 83 14.37 -6.40 2.06
CA PHE A 83 14.13 -6.47 3.51
C PHE A 83 15.38 -6.83 4.33
N GLY A 84 16.56 -6.98 3.71
CA GLY A 84 17.81 -7.25 4.43
C GLY A 84 17.86 -8.66 5.04
N LEU A 85 17.16 -9.63 4.45
CA LEU A 85 17.11 -11.03 4.90
C LEU A 85 18.35 -11.84 4.45
N VAL A 86 19.14 -11.28 3.53
CA VAL A 86 20.40 -11.83 3.05
C VAL A 86 21.45 -10.75 2.99
N GLU A 87 22.71 -11.15 3.16
CA GLU A 87 23.85 -10.28 2.88
C GLU A 87 23.89 -9.95 1.39
N PHE A 88 23.96 -8.67 1.02
CA PHE A 88 23.99 -8.21 -0.36
C PHE A 88 24.94 -7.00 -0.51
N LYS A 89 26.23 -7.31 -0.63
CA LYS A 89 27.33 -6.33 -0.63
C LYS A 89 28.05 -6.21 -1.98
N GLU A 90 28.57 -5.02 -2.23
CA GLU A 90 29.44 -4.74 -3.37
C GLU A 90 30.71 -5.63 -3.31
N GLY A 91 31.12 -6.14 -4.47
CA GLY A 91 32.26 -7.07 -4.59
C GLY A 91 31.91 -8.55 -4.42
N ALA A 92 30.67 -8.91 -4.06
CA ALA A 92 30.22 -10.30 -4.14
C ALA A 92 30.03 -10.74 -5.60
N ASP A 93 30.36 -12.00 -5.92
CA ASP A 93 30.34 -12.53 -7.30
C ASP A 93 28.98 -12.38 -8.02
N TYR A 94 27.89 -12.33 -7.26
CA TYR A 94 26.53 -12.17 -7.79
C TYR A 94 26.05 -10.72 -7.85
N TYR A 95 26.70 -9.77 -7.16
CA TYR A 95 26.19 -8.42 -6.95
C TYR A 95 25.92 -7.69 -8.28
N ASP A 96 26.94 -7.64 -9.13
CA ASP A 96 26.87 -6.95 -10.42
C ASP A 96 25.82 -7.56 -11.35
N LYS A 97 25.77 -8.89 -11.40
CA LYS A 97 24.79 -9.60 -12.22
C LYS A 97 23.36 -9.33 -11.75
N THR A 98 23.15 -9.26 -10.44
CA THR A 98 21.83 -9.00 -9.87
C THR A 98 21.36 -7.57 -10.16
N ILE A 99 22.19 -6.56 -9.88
CA ILE A 99 21.78 -5.15 -10.06
C ILE A 99 21.59 -4.77 -11.55
N THR A 100 22.36 -5.39 -12.45
CA THR A 100 22.26 -5.09 -13.90
C THR A 100 21.12 -5.84 -14.58
N ALA A 101 20.53 -6.85 -13.92
CA ALA A 101 19.33 -7.52 -14.38
C ALA A 101 18.05 -6.70 -14.15
N ASN A 102 18.14 -5.51 -13.54
CA ASN A 102 16.99 -4.70 -13.16
C ASN A 102 16.46 -3.78 -14.28
N PHE A 103 16.39 -4.29 -15.52
CA PHE A 103 15.82 -3.60 -16.69
C PHE A 103 16.43 -2.22 -17.02
N ILE A 104 17.70 -2.00 -16.66
CA ILE A 104 18.45 -0.77 -16.99
C ILE A 104 19.59 -1.16 -17.93
N GLU A 105 19.52 -0.69 -19.18
CA GLU A 105 20.47 -1.04 -20.25
C GLU A 105 21.93 -0.73 -19.87
N ASN A 106 22.18 0.44 -19.29
CA ASN A 106 23.53 0.88 -18.95
C ASN A 106 23.91 0.39 -17.54
N PRO A 107 24.96 -0.45 -17.38
CA PRO A 107 25.36 -0.99 -16.09
C PRO A 107 25.73 0.06 -15.03
N ASP A 108 26.35 1.16 -15.42
CA ASP A 108 26.72 2.24 -14.49
C ASP A 108 25.48 2.97 -13.97
N LYS A 109 24.48 3.16 -14.84
CA LYS A 109 23.16 3.68 -14.42
C LYS A 109 22.44 2.69 -13.51
N ALA A 110 22.53 1.39 -13.77
CA ALA A 110 21.94 0.37 -12.91
C ALA A 110 22.56 0.39 -11.50
N ARG A 111 23.89 0.48 -11.41
CA ARG A 111 24.62 0.67 -10.14
C ARG A 111 24.19 1.94 -9.41
N ALA A 112 24.13 3.06 -10.12
CA ALA A 112 23.74 4.34 -9.55
C ALA A 112 22.29 4.32 -9.04
N PHE A 113 21.38 3.71 -9.79
CA PHE A 113 19.98 3.51 -9.39
C PHE A 113 19.91 2.65 -8.12
N PHE A 114 20.56 1.48 -8.12
CA PHE A 114 20.52 0.57 -6.97
C PHE A 114 21.08 1.22 -5.69
N LYS A 115 22.11 2.07 -5.81
CA LYS A 115 22.72 2.77 -4.68
C LYS A 115 21.85 3.92 -4.15
N SER A 116 21.17 4.65 -5.04
CA SER A 116 20.47 5.89 -4.69
C SER A 116 18.96 5.73 -4.47
N SER A 117 18.34 4.79 -5.17
CA SER A 117 16.88 4.73 -5.35
C SER A 117 16.25 3.40 -4.93
N TYR A 118 16.99 2.28 -5.02
CA TYR A 118 16.44 0.97 -4.64
C TYR A 118 16.25 0.86 -3.11
N PRO A 119 15.02 0.62 -2.60
CA PRO A 119 14.75 0.59 -1.17
C PRO A 119 15.36 -0.65 -0.52
N ARG A 120 16.17 -0.45 0.52
CA ARG A 120 16.71 -1.56 1.34
C ARG A 120 16.67 -1.26 2.83
N MET A 121 16.29 -2.25 3.61
CA MET A 121 16.49 -2.26 5.06
C MET A 121 17.92 -2.65 5.41
N GLU A 122 18.32 -2.35 6.65
CA GLU A 122 19.60 -2.82 7.17
C GLU A 122 19.59 -4.35 7.30
N GLU A 123 20.69 -4.98 6.90
CA GLU A 123 20.84 -6.44 6.98
C GLU A 123 20.70 -6.91 8.44
N GLY A 124 19.90 -7.95 8.66
CA GLY A 124 19.66 -8.50 10.00
C GLY A 124 18.82 -7.62 10.93
N SER A 125 18.27 -6.49 10.46
CA SER A 125 17.34 -5.67 11.24
C SER A 125 16.00 -6.36 11.53
N ASN A 126 15.68 -7.40 10.76
CA ASN A 126 14.50 -8.24 10.88
C ASN A 126 14.80 -9.65 10.32
N ILE A 127 13.98 -10.62 10.69
CA ILE A 127 14.08 -12.02 10.24
C ILE A 127 12.96 -12.40 9.25
N GLY A 128 11.96 -11.53 9.07
CA GLY A 128 10.85 -11.79 8.14
C GLY A 128 9.65 -10.86 8.31
N LEU A 129 8.53 -11.28 7.72
CA LEU A 129 7.29 -10.52 7.62
C LEU A 129 6.11 -11.33 8.13
N ALA A 130 5.22 -10.71 8.90
CA ALA A 130 3.90 -11.23 9.21
C ALA A 130 2.85 -10.46 8.40
N LEU A 131 1.97 -11.19 7.72
CA LEU A 131 0.93 -10.66 6.85
C LEU A 131 -0.43 -11.23 7.25
N ALA A 132 -1.47 -10.41 7.29
CA ALA A 132 -2.84 -10.87 7.56
C ALA A 132 -3.88 -9.92 6.97
N PRO A 133 -5.12 -10.37 6.73
CA PRO A 133 -6.23 -9.45 6.47
C PRO A 133 -6.43 -8.57 7.70
N LEU A 134 -6.49 -7.24 7.54
CA LEU A 134 -6.49 -6.30 8.67
C LEU A 134 -7.62 -6.57 9.67
N ASP A 135 -8.80 -6.94 9.18
CA ASP A 135 -9.99 -7.25 9.98
C ASP A 135 -9.90 -8.57 10.77
N THR A 136 -8.88 -9.40 10.52
CA THR A 136 -8.63 -10.67 11.24
C THR A 136 -7.18 -10.83 11.71
N ALA A 137 -6.37 -9.77 11.63
CA ALA A 137 -4.98 -9.78 12.06
C ALA A 137 -4.88 -10.03 13.57
N SER A 138 -3.92 -10.86 13.98
CA SER A 138 -3.62 -11.20 15.38
C SER A 138 -2.43 -10.39 15.95
N PHE A 139 -2.07 -9.29 15.30
CA PHE A 139 -0.97 -8.41 15.68
C PHE A 139 -1.31 -6.95 15.33
N ILE A 140 -0.66 -6.01 16.02
CA ILE A 140 -0.70 -4.59 15.67
C ILE A 140 0.20 -4.40 14.44
N PRO A 141 -0.32 -3.89 13.31
CA PRO A 141 0.45 -3.71 12.09
C PRO A 141 1.41 -2.52 12.19
N ASP A 142 2.61 -2.66 11.62
CA ASP A 142 3.50 -1.52 11.36
C ASP A 142 2.97 -0.68 10.19
N MET A 143 2.30 -1.33 9.24
CA MET A 143 1.71 -0.68 8.08
C MET A 143 0.58 -1.50 7.46
N LEU A 144 -0.16 -0.85 6.56
CA LEU A 144 -1.22 -1.45 5.77
C LEU A 144 -0.94 -1.28 4.29
N LEU A 145 -1.24 -2.30 3.50
CA LEU A 145 -1.32 -2.22 2.04
C LEU A 145 -2.77 -2.36 1.61
N VAL A 146 -3.26 -1.43 0.78
CA VAL A 146 -4.62 -1.44 0.24
C VAL A 146 -4.56 -1.33 -1.26
N TYR A 147 -5.14 -2.31 -1.95
CA TYR A 147 -5.25 -2.27 -3.41
C TYR A 147 -6.55 -1.58 -3.79
N LEU A 148 -6.43 -0.51 -4.56
CA LEU A 148 -7.48 0.46 -4.84
C LEU A 148 -7.57 0.73 -6.33
N LYS A 149 -8.79 0.79 -6.86
CA LYS A 149 -9.05 1.40 -8.17
C LYS A 149 -8.80 2.91 -8.13
N PRO A 150 -8.50 3.58 -9.26
CA PRO A 150 -8.26 5.02 -9.29
C PRO A 150 -9.34 5.86 -8.57
N ALA A 151 -10.62 5.49 -8.70
CA ALA A 151 -11.71 6.19 -8.03
C ALA A 151 -11.73 5.97 -6.50
N GLN A 152 -11.33 4.79 -6.01
CA GLN A 152 -11.19 4.51 -4.58
C GLN A 152 -9.94 5.21 -4.02
N LEU A 153 -8.83 5.18 -4.78
CA LEU A 153 -7.60 5.90 -4.45
C LEU A 153 -7.86 7.40 -4.34
N ARG A 154 -8.63 8.00 -5.24
CA ARG A 154 -9.07 9.41 -5.14
C ARG A 154 -9.71 9.70 -3.78
N SER A 155 -10.66 8.87 -3.34
CA SER A 155 -11.33 9.06 -2.04
C SER A 155 -10.37 8.90 -0.86
N ALA A 156 -9.45 7.93 -0.92
CA ALA A 156 -8.41 7.77 0.10
C ALA A 156 -7.46 8.99 0.15
N LEU A 157 -7.05 9.53 -1.01
CA LEU A 157 -6.22 10.72 -1.08
C LEU A 157 -6.94 11.97 -0.57
N MET A 158 -8.24 12.11 -0.84
CA MET A 158 -9.04 13.17 -0.26
C MET A 158 -9.08 13.08 1.26
N SER A 159 -9.21 11.87 1.83
CA SER A 159 -9.16 11.65 3.28
C SER A 159 -7.80 12.02 3.88
N ILE A 160 -6.71 11.56 3.26
CA ILE A 160 -5.34 11.90 3.68
C ILE A 160 -5.16 13.41 3.65
N LYS A 161 -5.49 14.08 2.53
CA LYS A 161 -5.41 15.53 2.40
C LYS A 161 -6.30 16.25 3.42
N TYR A 162 -7.48 15.74 3.71
CA TYR A 162 -8.39 16.31 4.70
C TYR A 162 -7.76 16.31 6.10
N LYS A 163 -7.04 15.23 6.45
CA LYS A 163 -6.37 15.09 7.75
C LYS A 163 -5.04 15.82 7.85
N THR A 164 -4.24 15.82 6.79
CA THR A 164 -2.86 16.34 6.82
C THR A 164 -2.71 17.74 6.22
N GLY A 165 -3.59 18.13 5.30
CA GLY A 165 -3.42 19.31 4.45
C GLY A 165 -2.32 19.17 3.39
N GLU A 166 -1.69 18.00 3.26
CA GLU A 166 -0.51 17.79 2.43
C GLU A 166 -0.84 17.12 1.08
N LEU A 167 -0.02 17.44 0.07
CA LEU A 167 0.03 16.66 -1.16
C LEU A 167 0.85 15.39 -0.94
N LEU A 168 0.34 14.24 -1.39
CA LEU A 168 1.10 13.00 -1.37
C LEU A 168 2.11 13.00 -2.53
N HIS A 169 3.39 12.81 -2.19
CA HIS A 169 4.47 12.63 -3.17
C HIS A 169 4.68 11.15 -3.48
N ALA A 170 4.71 10.80 -4.76
CA ALA A 170 4.96 9.44 -5.23
C ALA A 170 6.20 9.39 -6.13
N ALA A 171 6.97 8.32 -5.99
CA ALA A 171 8.05 7.94 -6.90
C ALA A 171 7.69 6.55 -7.43
N PHE A 172 7.67 6.41 -8.76
CA PHE A 172 7.23 5.19 -9.41
C PHE A 172 8.42 4.45 -10.00
N ASP A 173 8.45 3.16 -9.74
CA ASP A 173 9.23 2.19 -10.49
C ASP A 173 8.26 1.16 -11.09
N SER A 174 8.66 0.56 -12.20
CA SER A 174 7.89 -0.45 -12.93
C SER A 174 8.11 -1.87 -12.41
N VAL A 175 9.09 -2.06 -11.53
CA VAL A 175 9.48 -3.34 -10.95
C VAL A 175 9.61 -3.24 -9.43
N ASP A 176 9.66 -4.38 -8.76
CA ASP A 176 9.87 -4.50 -7.32
C ASP A 176 8.85 -3.75 -6.45
N SER A 177 7.62 -3.68 -6.94
CA SER A 177 6.48 -3.02 -6.28
C SER A 177 6.26 -3.52 -4.86
N CYS A 178 6.53 -4.80 -4.57
CA CYS A 178 6.42 -5.36 -3.22
C CYS A 178 7.42 -4.74 -2.21
N VAL A 179 8.59 -4.28 -2.70
CA VAL A 179 9.61 -3.56 -1.93
C VAL A 179 9.29 -2.06 -1.90
N HIS A 180 8.92 -1.47 -3.04
CA HIS A 180 8.59 -0.04 -3.14
C HIS A 180 7.32 0.36 -2.38
N SER A 181 6.35 -0.56 -2.26
CA SER A 181 5.11 -0.33 -1.48
C SER A 181 5.32 -0.50 0.03
N THR A 182 6.47 -0.98 0.50
CA THR A 182 6.69 -1.30 1.92
C THR A 182 7.82 -0.51 2.53
N ILE A 183 9.05 -0.76 2.07
CA ILE A 183 10.28 -0.28 2.72
C ILE A 183 10.36 1.25 2.81
N PRO A 184 10.01 2.03 1.76
CA PRO A 184 10.01 3.48 1.87
C PRO A 184 9.12 4.00 3.01
N LEU A 185 7.94 3.41 3.19
CA LEU A 185 7.03 3.77 4.29
C LEU A 185 7.61 3.37 5.64
N LEU A 186 8.15 2.15 5.76
CA LEU A 186 8.77 1.66 6.99
C LEU A 186 9.95 2.53 7.44
N LYS A 187 10.58 3.26 6.52
CA LYS A 187 11.68 4.19 6.82
C LYS A 187 11.23 5.57 7.24
N ASP A 188 10.23 6.15 6.57
CA ASP A 188 9.88 7.57 6.74
C ASP A 188 8.50 7.83 7.37
N GLY A 189 7.68 6.79 7.58
CA GLY A 189 6.35 6.90 8.17
C GLY A 189 5.35 7.69 7.30
N LYS A 190 5.62 7.83 6.00
CA LYS A 190 4.75 8.54 5.06
C LYS A 190 4.01 7.56 4.16
N TYR A 191 2.77 7.92 3.82
CA TYR A 191 1.97 7.21 2.84
C TYR A 191 2.73 7.04 1.51
N LYS A 192 2.50 5.93 0.82
CA LYS A 192 3.08 5.65 -0.51
C LYS A 192 1.98 5.25 -1.48
N ILE A 193 2.18 5.59 -2.74
CA ILE A 193 1.42 5.03 -3.86
C ILE A 193 2.42 4.26 -4.71
N THR A 194 2.08 3.03 -5.07
CA THR A 194 2.92 2.16 -5.89
C THR A 194 2.11 1.58 -7.03
N VAL A 195 2.70 1.55 -8.21
CA VAL A 195 2.15 0.87 -9.39
C VAL A 195 2.48 -0.62 -9.24
N PRO A 196 1.50 -1.53 -9.39
CA PRO A 196 1.77 -2.97 -9.42
C PRO A 196 2.74 -3.34 -10.55
N ASP A 197 3.76 -4.13 -10.24
CA ASP A 197 4.77 -4.58 -11.20
C ASP A 197 4.31 -5.83 -12.00
N PRO A 198 5.11 -6.34 -12.97
CA PRO A 198 4.78 -7.59 -13.67
C PRO A 198 4.60 -8.80 -12.75
N GLY A 199 5.27 -8.84 -11.59
CA GLY A 199 5.09 -9.90 -10.60
C GLY A 199 3.72 -9.84 -9.92
N GLU A 200 3.26 -8.65 -9.55
CA GLU A 200 1.90 -8.39 -9.05
C GLU A 200 0.85 -8.80 -10.08
N TYR A 201 1.04 -8.45 -11.35
CA TYR A 201 0.12 -8.82 -12.43
C TYR A 201 0.10 -10.34 -12.68
N GLU A 202 1.25 -10.92 -13.03
CA GLU A 202 1.34 -12.32 -13.48
C GLU A 202 1.15 -13.34 -12.35
N ARG A 203 1.64 -13.04 -11.14
CA ARG A 203 1.70 -14.01 -10.02
C ARG A 203 0.80 -13.59 -8.86
N GLY A 204 0.67 -12.28 -8.61
CA GLY A 204 -0.22 -11.71 -7.60
C GLY A 204 -1.68 -11.58 -8.03
N LEU A 205 -1.98 -11.76 -9.33
CA LEU A 205 -3.32 -11.62 -9.90
C LEU A 205 -3.92 -10.22 -9.63
N THR A 206 -3.06 -9.19 -9.59
CA THR A 206 -3.46 -7.80 -9.45
C THR A 206 -4.05 -7.31 -10.77
N ASP A 207 -5.19 -6.62 -10.71
CA ASP A 207 -5.93 -6.16 -11.90
C ASP A 207 -5.23 -4.95 -12.55
N GLU A 208 -5.45 -4.73 -13.85
CA GLU A 208 -4.81 -3.63 -14.59
C GLU A 208 -5.28 -2.24 -14.11
N ASP A 209 -6.42 -2.21 -13.42
CA ASP A 209 -7.02 -1.01 -12.86
C ASP A 209 -6.81 -0.86 -11.35
N GLU A 210 -5.82 -1.54 -10.77
CA GLU A 210 -5.48 -1.44 -9.35
C GLU A 210 -4.16 -0.69 -9.09
N MET A 211 -4.13 0.06 -8.00
CA MET A 211 -2.96 0.76 -7.45
C MET A 211 -2.80 0.37 -5.99
N ILE A 212 -1.56 0.37 -5.49
CA ILE A 212 -1.27 0.06 -4.09
C ILE A 212 -1.15 1.36 -3.29
N LEU A 213 -1.98 1.53 -2.27
CA LEU A 213 -1.81 2.54 -1.24
C LEU A 213 -1.19 1.92 0.00
N SER A 214 -0.08 2.48 0.46
CA SER A 214 0.57 2.09 1.70
C SER A 214 0.27 3.11 2.79
N VAL A 215 -0.19 2.64 3.94
CA VAL A 215 -0.66 3.47 5.06
C VAL A 215 0.14 3.14 6.32
N PRO A 216 0.73 4.13 7.02
CA PRO A 216 1.38 3.91 8.30
C PRO A 216 0.41 3.32 9.32
N GLY A 217 0.85 2.33 10.11
CA GLY A 217 -0.01 1.63 11.07
C GLY A 217 -0.64 2.57 12.09
N ASP A 218 0.07 3.62 12.50
CA ASP A 218 -0.42 4.65 13.43
C ASP A 218 -1.41 5.65 12.79
N LYS A 219 -1.56 5.66 11.46
CA LYS A 219 -2.45 6.57 10.71
C LYS A 219 -3.67 5.89 10.10
N VAL A 220 -3.88 4.60 10.36
CA VAL A 220 -5.06 3.86 9.84
C VAL A 220 -6.36 4.48 10.34
N SER A 221 -6.42 4.90 11.61
CA SER A 221 -7.61 5.56 12.18
C SER A 221 -7.92 6.88 11.48
N ASP A 222 -6.90 7.70 11.20
CA ASP A 222 -7.06 8.99 10.54
C ASP A 222 -7.63 8.83 9.13
N LEU A 223 -7.13 7.85 8.38
CA LEU A 223 -7.63 7.52 7.05
C LEU A 223 -9.12 7.15 7.08
N VAL A 224 -9.52 6.27 7.99
CA VAL A 224 -10.91 5.81 8.12
C VAL A 224 -11.84 6.93 8.57
N GLU A 225 -11.40 7.74 9.54
CA GLU A 225 -12.18 8.88 10.03
C GLU A 225 -12.38 9.93 8.93
N GLY A 226 -11.32 10.28 8.17
CA GLY A 226 -11.43 11.23 7.07
C GLY A 226 -12.34 10.72 5.94
N LEU A 227 -12.30 9.42 5.63
CA LEU A 227 -13.23 8.79 4.67
C LEU A 227 -14.68 8.86 5.17
N THR A 228 -14.90 8.64 6.47
CA THR A 228 -16.22 8.72 7.10
C THR A 228 -16.78 10.13 7.04
N ILE A 229 -15.98 11.14 7.42
CA ILE A 229 -16.38 12.55 7.39
C ILE A 229 -16.71 12.96 5.95
N LEU A 230 -15.84 12.65 4.98
CA LEU A 230 -16.06 12.95 3.58
C LEU A 230 -17.33 12.26 3.04
N SER A 231 -17.60 11.03 3.47
CA SER A 231 -18.85 10.33 3.11
C SER A 231 -20.09 11.04 3.65
N ASN A 232 -20.03 11.55 4.89
CA ASN A 232 -21.14 12.27 5.51
C ASN A 232 -21.47 13.61 4.84
N VAL A 233 -20.48 14.27 4.22
CA VAL A 233 -20.67 15.52 3.45
C VAL A 233 -20.83 15.29 1.95
N GLY A 234 -21.13 14.06 1.51
CA GLY A 234 -21.45 13.76 0.11
C GLY A 234 -20.25 13.59 -0.83
N PHE A 235 -19.03 13.52 -0.30
CA PHE A 235 -17.77 13.35 -1.05
C PHE A 235 -17.09 11.98 -0.87
N GLY A 236 -17.76 11.04 -0.21
CA GLY A 236 -17.29 9.65 -0.09
C GLY A 236 -17.33 8.91 -1.43
N TYR A 237 -16.56 7.81 -1.53
CA TYR A 237 -16.49 6.99 -2.73
C TYR A 237 -17.87 6.56 -3.24
N ARG A 238 -18.78 6.23 -2.32
CA ARG A 238 -20.15 5.76 -2.61
C ARG A 238 -21.12 6.88 -2.96
N GLN A 239 -20.79 8.13 -2.62
CA GLN A 239 -21.64 9.31 -2.84
C GLN A 239 -21.29 10.01 -4.16
N LEU A 240 -20.05 9.89 -4.61
CA LEU A 240 -19.64 10.38 -5.92
C LEU A 240 -20.24 9.51 -7.03
N HIS A 241 -20.79 10.15 -8.06
CA HIS A 241 -21.37 9.51 -9.23
C HIS A 241 -20.89 10.23 -10.49
N MET A 242 -21.08 9.57 -11.64
CA MET A 242 -20.76 10.15 -12.94
C MET A 242 -21.97 10.94 -13.44
N GLU A 243 -21.73 12.17 -13.84
CA GLU A 243 -22.71 13.09 -14.41
C GLU A 243 -21.97 13.95 -15.45
N MET A 244 -22.67 14.34 -16.50
CA MET A 244 -22.13 15.19 -17.56
C MET A 244 -23.16 16.26 -17.92
N ASP A 245 -23.50 17.08 -16.94
CA ASP A 245 -24.31 18.27 -17.14
C ASP A 245 -23.43 19.44 -17.58
N TYR A 246 -23.87 20.19 -18.58
CA TYR A 246 -23.12 21.34 -19.08
C TYR A 246 -23.01 22.45 -18.02
N ASP A 247 -24.14 22.79 -17.40
CA ASP A 247 -24.23 23.69 -16.25
C ASP A 247 -24.69 22.88 -15.03
N PHE A 248 -23.73 22.38 -14.26
CA PHE A 248 -23.99 21.55 -13.08
C PHE A 248 -24.23 22.40 -11.82
N PRO A 249 -25.08 21.95 -10.88
CA PRO A 249 -25.21 22.60 -9.58
C PRO A 249 -23.85 22.71 -8.86
N ARG A 250 -23.61 23.78 -8.09
CA ARG A 250 -22.30 24.11 -7.50
C ARG A 250 -22.42 24.69 -6.08
N PRO A 251 -21.37 24.70 -5.24
CA PRO A 251 -21.49 25.22 -3.88
C PRO A 251 -21.68 26.75 -3.89
N GLN A 252 -22.40 27.31 -2.91
CA GLN A 252 -22.73 28.74 -2.85
C GLN A 252 -21.51 29.67 -3.02
N PHE A 253 -20.37 29.31 -2.45
CA PHE A 253 -19.19 30.16 -2.55
C PHE A 253 -18.63 30.29 -3.98
N TYR A 254 -18.94 29.35 -4.89
CA TYR A 254 -18.59 29.51 -6.31
C TYR A 254 -19.36 30.67 -6.91
N ASP A 255 -20.67 30.76 -6.64
CA ASP A 255 -21.50 31.89 -7.09
C ASP A 255 -21.03 33.22 -6.48
N ASP A 256 -20.65 33.22 -5.20
CA ASP A 256 -20.17 34.43 -4.53
C ASP A 256 -18.85 34.94 -5.16
N LEU A 257 -17.93 34.03 -5.49
CA LEU A 257 -16.71 34.35 -6.22
C LEU A 257 -16.99 34.80 -7.66
N PHE A 258 -17.87 34.10 -8.38
CA PHE A 258 -18.20 34.43 -9.77
C PHE A 258 -18.86 35.81 -9.87
N LYS A 259 -19.77 36.17 -8.96
CA LYS A 259 -20.33 37.53 -8.86
C LYS A 259 -19.24 38.58 -8.64
N THR A 260 -18.25 38.28 -7.78
CA THR A 260 -17.12 39.18 -7.52
C THR A 260 -16.24 39.37 -8.77
N TRP A 261 -16.25 38.41 -9.70
CA TRP A 261 -15.50 38.43 -10.94
C TRP A 261 -16.32 38.83 -12.18
N ASP A 262 -17.57 39.29 -12.00
CA ASP A 262 -18.50 39.63 -13.10
C ASP A 262 -18.75 38.45 -14.06
N LEU A 263 -18.88 37.23 -13.50
CA LEU A 263 -19.17 35.99 -14.21
C LEU A 263 -20.58 35.47 -13.91
N ASP A 264 -21.11 34.63 -14.81
CA ASP A 264 -22.44 33.99 -14.68
C ASP A 264 -22.55 33.09 -13.43
N THR A 265 -23.77 32.97 -12.89
CA THR A 265 -24.07 32.18 -11.69
C THR A 265 -24.96 30.98 -12.02
N GLY A 266 -24.96 29.95 -11.17
CA GLY A 266 -25.61 28.67 -11.47
C GLY A 266 -26.54 28.16 -10.37
N GLU A 267 -27.09 26.95 -10.55
CA GLU A 267 -27.85 26.28 -9.47
C GLU A 267 -26.93 25.92 -8.29
N ILE A 268 -27.45 26.02 -7.06
CA ILE A 268 -26.69 25.67 -5.85
C ILE A 268 -26.88 24.20 -5.46
N TRP A 269 -25.81 23.55 -4.99
CA TRP A 269 -25.86 22.19 -4.42
C TRP A 269 -26.93 22.04 -3.34
N LYS A 270 -27.65 20.91 -3.37
CA LYS A 270 -28.64 20.51 -2.36
C LYS A 270 -28.11 19.51 -1.33
N ARG A 271 -26.81 19.21 -1.36
CA ARG A 271 -26.13 18.23 -0.51
C ARG A 271 -25.21 18.89 0.50
#